data_AF-A0A1V4Q9Y0-F1
#
_entry.id   AF-A0A1V4Q9Y0-F1
#
_cell.length_a   1.000
_cell.length_b   1.000
_cell.length_c   1.000
_cell.angle_alpha   90.00
_cell.angle_beta   90.00
_cell.angle_gamma   90.00
#
_symmetry.space_group_name_H-M   'P 1'
#
loop_
_entity.id
_entity.type
_entity.pdbx_description
1 polymer ?
#
loop_
_entity_poly.entity_id
_entity_poly.type
_entity_poly.pdbx_seq_one_letter_code
_entity_poly.pdbx_strand_id
1 'polypeptide(L)'
;ADSPLLRRPDLLVSMLTYWQRHPALSYLFSGKFIGTTSQAPRADEGRESALYELEIAFAEIDRLAEKTPVAVKHAKGEPHAPTVGVAPNPWVTDRALRHLLTDITGNTHRAEFCIDKLYSPDSARGRLGLLELRGFEMPPHHRMAMVQSLLVRSLVSWFWEQPYRARLIRHGADLHGKYLLPHYIIADIASVAEELREAGYPFDTAWLDPFTEFRFPRLGTVQIRDQEIELRGAIEPWNTLGEEATGTGTARYVDSSIERVQVRVAGGDDDRYVLTCNGFPVPLRGTGRAGERVAGIRFRAWQPPSALHPTISIDTPLTFDLVDTVNGRSVGGATYHVVHPGGRAYERPPVNAVEAESRRNGRFEATGHTTGTLDTGLLRERLARAAIDAGVPAILDLRRARTVLR
;
A
#
# COMPACT_ATOMS: atom_id res chain seq x y z
N ALA A 1 -17.47 -4.06 30.10
CA ALA A 1 -17.83 -3.64 28.74
C ALA A 1 -18.13 -4.90 27.92
N ASP A 2 -19.23 -4.90 27.15
CA ASP A 2 -19.60 -6.00 26.26
C ASP A 2 -18.84 -5.87 24.93
N SER A 3 -17.51 -6.06 24.97
CA SER A 3 -16.65 -5.94 23.78
C SER A 3 -16.65 -7.26 22.99
N PRO A 4 -16.92 -7.24 21.67
CA PRO A 4 -16.88 -8.45 20.87
C PRO A 4 -15.47 -9.07 20.83
N LEU A 5 -14.43 -8.23 20.83
CA LEU A 5 -13.03 -8.67 20.79
C LEU A 5 -12.58 -9.38 22.07
N LEU A 6 -13.18 -9.03 23.22
CA LEU A 6 -12.90 -9.71 24.50
C LEU A 6 -13.74 -10.98 24.66
N ARG A 7 -14.94 -11.03 24.06
CA ARG A 7 -15.80 -12.21 24.07
C ARG A 7 -15.29 -13.30 23.13
N ARG A 8 -14.75 -12.90 21.98
CA ARG A 8 -14.25 -13.77 20.91
C ARG A 8 -12.85 -13.29 20.49
N PRO A 9 -11.78 -13.76 21.15
CA PRO A 9 -10.40 -13.46 20.77
C PRO A 9 -10.07 -13.76 19.31
N ASP A 10 -10.70 -14.79 18.76
CA ASP A 10 -10.56 -15.21 17.36
C ASP A 10 -11.05 -14.15 16.36
N LEU A 11 -11.89 -13.20 16.78
CA LEU A 11 -12.28 -12.06 15.95
C LEU A 11 -11.08 -11.17 15.62
N LEU A 12 -10.25 -10.84 16.62
CA LEU A 12 -9.05 -10.03 16.37
C LEU A 12 -8.04 -10.78 15.52
N VAL A 13 -7.88 -12.09 15.75
CA VAL A 13 -7.03 -12.96 14.92
C VAL A 13 -7.51 -12.99 13.47
N SER A 14 -8.83 -13.12 13.26
CA SER A 14 -9.45 -13.08 11.93
C SER A 14 -9.15 -11.76 11.23
N MET A 15 -9.37 -10.62 11.90
CA MET A 15 -9.09 -9.30 11.34
C MET A 15 -7.61 -9.13 11.01
N LEU A 16 -6.69 -9.47 11.92
CA LEU A 16 -5.25 -9.36 11.68
C LEU A 16 -4.80 -10.24 10.51
N THR A 17 -5.28 -11.49 10.47
CA THR A 17 -4.98 -12.44 9.38
C THR A 17 -5.45 -11.89 8.05
N TYR A 18 -6.68 -11.36 8.00
CA TYR A 18 -7.27 -10.82 6.78
C TYR A 18 -6.55 -9.56 6.29
N TRP A 19 -6.29 -8.59 7.17
CA TRP A 19 -5.52 -7.39 6.84
C TRP A 19 -4.09 -7.73 6.40
N GLN A 20 -3.45 -8.70 7.05
CA GLN A 20 -2.10 -9.12 6.67
C GLN A 20 -2.09 -9.67 5.23
N ARG A 21 -3.11 -10.46 4.87
CA ARG A 21 -3.22 -11.07 3.55
C ARG A 21 -3.61 -10.09 2.45
N HIS A 22 -4.35 -9.04 2.79
CA HIS A 22 -4.84 -8.00 1.86
C HIS A 22 -4.21 -6.63 2.13
N PRO A 23 -3.00 -6.33 1.61
CA PRO A 23 -2.35 -5.03 1.74
C PRO A 23 -3.21 -3.83 1.38
N ALA A 24 -4.22 -3.97 0.51
CA ALA A 24 -5.12 -2.89 0.16
C ALA A 24 -5.90 -2.34 1.35
N LEU A 25 -6.23 -3.17 2.34
CA LEU A 25 -6.93 -2.72 3.57
C LEU A 25 -6.06 -1.79 4.43
N SER A 26 -4.74 -1.85 4.27
CA SER A 26 -3.78 -0.94 4.92
C SER A 26 -3.49 0.27 4.03
N TYR A 27 -3.23 0.06 2.75
CA TYR A 27 -2.61 1.10 1.90
C TYR A 27 -3.59 1.98 1.12
N LEU A 28 -4.78 1.48 0.79
CA LEU A 28 -5.80 2.24 0.06
C LEU A 28 -6.38 3.38 0.92
N PHE A 29 -6.57 3.12 2.21
CA PHE A 29 -7.25 4.03 3.14
C PHE A 29 -6.29 4.87 3.99
N SER A 30 -4.99 4.54 3.99
CA SER A 30 -3.97 5.29 4.73
C SER A 30 -3.57 6.59 4.03
N GLY A 31 -2.99 7.50 4.82
CA GLY A 31 -2.36 8.71 4.29
C GLY A 31 -1.04 8.47 3.57
N LYS A 32 -0.29 9.55 3.35
CA LYS A 32 0.96 9.50 2.57
C LYS A 32 2.11 8.82 3.30
N PHE A 33 2.15 8.91 4.62
CA PHE A 33 3.24 8.36 5.42
C PHE A 33 2.96 6.90 5.75
N ILE A 34 3.50 6.00 4.93
CA ILE A 34 3.36 4.54 5.03
C ILE A 34 4.75 3.92 5.25
N GLY A 35 4.76 2.71 5.82
CA GLY A 35 5.93 1.88 5.98
C GLY A 35 6.32 1.70 7.44
N THR A 36 7.45 1.06 7.64
CA THR A 36 7.95 0.56 8.94
C THR A 36 8.08 1.65 10.01
N THR A 37 8.32 2.90 9.58
CA THR A 37 8.50 4.06 10.45
C THR A 37 7.29 4.99 10.51
N SER A 38 6.17 4.61 9.88
CA SER A 38 4.95 5.40 9.82
C SER A 38 4.26 5.56 11.19
N GLN A 39 3.14 6.28 11.22
CA GLN A 39 2.33 6.44 12.44
C GLN A 39 1.43 5.23 12.73
N ALA A 40 1.34 4.30 11.78
CA ALA A 40 0.50 3.11 11.85
C ALA A 40 1.08 1.96 10.99
N PRO A 41 2.35 1.55 11.16
CA PRO A 41 2.91 0.40 10.44
C PRO A 41 2.06 -0.86 10.63
N ARG A 42 2.03 -1.65 9.56
CA ARG A 42 1.48 -3.02 9.61
C ARG A 42 2.36 -3.90 10.50
N ALA A 43 1.77 -4.97 11.04
CA ALA A 43 2.50 -5.93 11.87
C ALA A 43 3.67 -6.62 11.11
N ASP A 44 3.59 -6.71 9.78
CA ASP A 44 4.57 -7.36 8.91
C ASP A 44 5.55 -6.41 8.21
N GLU A 45 5.54 -5.12 8.57
CA GLU A 45 6.48 -4.13 8.06
C GLU A 45 7.72 -3.96 8.94
N GLY A 46 7.66 -4.33 10.22
CA GLY A 46 8.74 -4.09 11.17
C GLY A 46 9.85 -5.14 11.13
N ARG A 47 9.77 -6.10 12.05
CA ARG A 47 10.80 -7.14 12.24
C ARG A 47 10.55 -8.30 11.29
N GLU A 48 11.62 -8.87 10.73
CA GLU A 48 11.52 -10.03 9.82
C GLU A 48 10.81 -11.23 10.47
N SER A 49 11.04 -11.46 11.78
CA SER A 49 10.41 -12.53 12.54
C SER A 49 8.97 -12.22 12.99
N ALA A 50 8.42 -11.02 12.72
CA ALA A 50 7.13 -10.61 13.26
C ALA A 50 5.99 -11.57 12.89
N LEU A 51 5.95 -12.01 11.62
CA LEU A 51 4.93 -12.97 11.16
C LEU A 51 5.07 -14.35 11.80
N TYR A 52 6.30 -14.79 12.07
CA TYR A 52 6.55 -16.06 12.75
C TYR A 52 6.04 -16.01 14.20
N GLU A 53 6.36 -14.94 14.92
CA GLU A 53 5.86 -14.75 16.30
C GLU A 53 4.34 -14.57 16.34
N LEU A 54 3.75 -13.91 15.33
CA LEU A 54 2.31 -13.74 15.22
C LEU A 54 1.57 -15.06 15.01
N GLU A 55 2.14 -15.98 14.22
CA GLU A 55 1.58 -17.33 14.04
C GLU A 55 1.57 -18.12 15.35
N ILE A 56 2.64 -18.01 16.16
CA ILE A 56 2.68 -18.62 17.50
C ILE A 56 1.62 -18.00 18.41
N ALA A 57 1.51 -16.67 18.41
CA ALA A 57 0.51 -15.97 19.22
C ALA A 57 -0.93 -16.38 18.83
N PHE A 58 -1.22 -16.53 17.54
CA PHE A 58 -2.52 -16.99 17.06
C PHE A 58 -2.83 -18.41 17.51
N ALA A 59 -1.87 -19.33 17.37
CA ALA A 59 -2.03 -20.71 17.83
C ALA A 59 -2.26 -20.81 19.35
N GLU A 60 -1.58 -19.97 20.14
CA GLU A 60 -1.75 -19.94 21.59
C GLU A 60 -3.11 -19.33 22.00
N ILE A 61 -3.58 -18.30 21.30
CA ILE A 61 -4.92 -17.73 21.49
C ILE A 61 -5.99 -18.80 21.23
N ASP A 62 -5.88 -19.54 20.12
CA ASP A 62 -6.81 -20.63 19.80
C ASP A 62 -6.79 -21.72 20.89
N ARG A 63 -5.61 -22.18 21.31
CA ARG A 63 -5.46 -23.20 22.36
C ARG A 63 -6.08 -22.78 23.71
N LEU A 64 -5.99 -21.50 24.06
CA LEU A 64 -6.55 -20.96 25.30
C LEU A 64 -8.06 -20.73 25.20
N ALA A 65 -8.56 -20.37 24.02
CA ALA A 65 -9.98 -20.30 23.74
C ALA A 65 -10.65 -21.68 23.85
N GLU A 66 -10.00 -22.74 23.35
CA GLU A 66 -10.50 -24.13 23.43
C GLU A 66 -10.51 -24.69 24.86
N LYS A 67 -9.55 -24.31 25.71
CA LYS A 67 -9.41 -24.85 27.08
C LYS A 67 -10.27 -24.15 28.14
N THR A 68 -10.99 -23.08 27.79
CA THR A 68 -11.92 -22.41 28.72
C THR A 68 -13.23 -23.20 28.74
N PRO A 69 -13.58 -23.94 29.82
CA PRO A 69 -14.72 -24.86 29.80
C PRO A 69 -16.06 -24.12 29.65
N VAL A 70 -16.86 -24.54 28.68
CA VAL A 70 -18.26 -24.13 28.54
C VAL A 70 -19.11 -24.98 29.50
N ALA A 71 -19.21 -24.57 30.76
CA ALA A 71 -20.16 -25.19 31.68
C ALA A 71 -21.58 -24.69 31.40
N VAL A 72 -22.28 -25.31 30.43
CA VAL A 72 -23.72 -25.12 30.27
C VAL A 72 -24.44 -26.06 31.25
N LYS A 73 -24.98 -25.51 32.35
CA LYS A 73 -26.08 -26.19 33.03
C LYS A 73 -27.31 -26.04 32.13
N HIS A 74 -27.58 -27.05 31.32
CA HIS A 74 -28.86 -27.14 30.62
C HIS A 74 -29.98 -27.33 31.66
N ALA A 75 -30.87 -26.36 31.79
CA ALA A 75 -32.21 -26.65 32.31
C ALA A 75 -32.92 -27.52 31.26
N LYS A 76 -33.50 -28.65 31.69
CA LYS A 76 -34.24 -29.55 30.80
C LYS A 76 -35.37 -28.79 30.10
N GLY A 77 -35.29 -28.59 28.78
CA GLY A 77 -36.46 -28.28 27.94
C GLY A 77 -36.38 -27.15 26.92
N GLU A 78 -35.28 -26.40 26.79
CA GLU A 78 -35.21 -25.30 25.81
C GLU A 78 -34.59 -25.70 24.45
N PRO A 79 -35.15 -25.25 23.30
CA PRO A 79 -34.56 -25.46 21.99
C PRO A 79 -33.23 -24.70 21.86
N HIS A 80 -32.29 -25.28 21.09
CA HIS A 80 -30.90 -24.84 20.93
C HIS A 80 -30.74 -23.32 20.65
N ALA A 81 -30.42 -22.55 21.68
CA ALA A 81 -29.77 -21.25 21.51
C ALA A 81 -28.26 -21.48 21.32
N PRO A 82 -27.57 -20.71 20.47
CA PRO A 82 -26.12 -20.82 20.32
C PRO A 82 -25.45 -20.56 21.67
N THR A 83 -24.65 -21.53 22.10
CA THR A 83 -23.91 -21.51 23.37
C THR A 83 -22.95 -20.33 23.41
N VAL A 84 -23.36 -19.22 24.04
CA VAL A 84 -22.44 -18.16 24.46
C VAL A 84 -21.70 -18.67 25.69
N GLY A 85 -20.57 -19.33 25.45
CA GLY A 85 -19.67 -19.78 26.52
C GLY A 85 -19.12 -18.63 27.35
N VAL A 86 -18.56 -18.96 28.52
CA VAL A 86 -17.84 -18.00 29.38
C VAL A 86 -16.75 -17.35 28.54
N ALA A 87 -16.74 -16.01 28.49
CA ALA A 87 -15.74 -15.28 27.74
C ALA A 87 -14.33 -15.70 28.21
N PRO A 88 -13.41 -16.02 27.29
CA PRO A 88 -12.04 -16.33 27.65
C PRO A 88 -11.44 -15.16 28.42
N ASN A 89 -10.44 -15.46 29.25
CA ASN A 89 -9.80 -14.45 30.09
C ASN A 89 -9.33 -13.26 29.20
N PRO A 90 -9.85 -12.03 29.42
CA PRO A 90 -9.60 -10.89 28.53
C PRO A 90 -8.11 -10.50 28.44
N TRP A 91 -7.30 -10.96 29.39
CA TRP A 91 -5.85 -10.83 29.37
C TRP A 91 -5.17 -11.60 28.24
N VAL A 92 -5.77 -12.69 27.75
CA VAL A 92 -5.13 -13.61 26.78
C VAL A 92 -4.77 -12.88 25.49
N THR A 93 -5.74 -12.21 24.87
CA THR A 93 -5.56 -11.51 23.60
C THR A 93 -4.55 -10.37 23.72
N ASP A 94 -4.69 -9.54 24.75
CA ASP A 94 -3.80 -8.40 24.96
C ASP A 94 -2.36 -8.85 25.19
N ARG A 95 -2.14 -9.81 26.10
CA ARG A 95 -0.79 -10.28 26.45
C ARG A 95 -0.12 -11.03 25.31
N ALA A 96 -0.88 -11.75 24.48
CA ALA A 96 -0.33 -12.45 23.31
C ALA A 96 0.10 -11.50 22.19
N LEU A 97 -0.60 -10.36 22.00
CA LEU A 97 -0.42 -9.50 20.82
C LEU A 97 0.26 -8.16 21.11
N ARG A 98 0.26 -7.66 22.35
CA ARG A 98 0.75 -6.31 22.69
C ARG A 98 2.17 -6.01 22.24
N HIS A 99 3.05 -7.00 22.27
CA HIS A 99 4.45 -6.81 21.88
C HIS A 99 4.72 -7.13 20.40
N LEU A 100 3.68 -7.56 19.67
CA LEU A 100 3.72 -7.84 18.24
C LEU A 100 3.03 -6.72 17.44
N LEU A 101 2.03 -6.07 18.04
CA LEU A 101 1.33 -4.92 17.49
C LEU A 101 1.98 -3.63 18.00
N THR A 102 3.19 -3.35 17.50
CA THR A 102 3.95 -2.13 17.82
C THR A 102 4.64 -1.59 16.59
N ASP A 103 5.08 -0.34 16.66
CA ASP A 103 6.08 0.15 15.71
C ASP A 103 7.48 -0.46 15.98
N ILE A 104 8.46 -0.10 15.14
CA ILE A 104 9.85 -0.56 15.27
C ILE A 104 10.54 -0.15 16.59
N THR A 105 9.99 0.84 17.31
CA THR A 105 10.49 1.29 18.62
C THR A 105 9.79 0.60 19.80
N GLY A 106 8.78 -0.24 19.53
CA GLY A 106 7.98 -0.92 20.55
C GLY A 106 6.77 -0.11 21.04
N ASN A 107 6.39 0.95 20.33
CA ASN A 107 5.23 1.78 20.69
C ASN A 107 3.93 1.16 20.14
N THR A 108 3.07 0.71 21.04
CA THR A 108 1.75 0.12 20.76
C THR A 108 0.74 1.12 20.20
N HIS A 109 0.82 2.38 20.62
CA HIS A 109 -0.06 3.45 20.14
C HIS A 109 0.20 3.80 18.67
N ARG A 110 1.33 3.34 18.12
CA ARG A 110 1.71 3.54 16.72
C ARG A 110 1.47 2.30 15.85
N ALA A 111 0.81 1.26 16.35
CA ALA A 111 0.45 0.11 15.52
C ALA A 111 -0.76 0.40 14.63
N GLU A 112 -0.83 -0.18 13.44
CA GLU A 112 -2.04 -0.15 12.61
C GLU A 112 -3.26 -0.67 13.39
N PHE A 113 -3.09 -1.80 14.08
CA PHE A 113 -4.04 -2.36 15.01
C PHE A 113 -3.63 -1.99 16.44
N CYS A 114 -4.09 -0.83 16.91
CA CYS A 114 -3.76 -0.33 18.23
C CYS A 114 -4.69 -0.95 19.28
N ILE A 115 -4.09 -1.74 20.18
CA ILE A 115 -4.78 -2.44 21.27
C ILE A 115 -4.53 -1.81 22.65
N ASP A 116 -4.02 -0.58 22.72
CA ASP A 116 -3.76 0.10 24.00
C ASP A 116 -4.99 0.28 24.88
N LYS A 117 -6.16 0.31 24.25
CA LYS A 117 -7.45 0.45 24.91
C LYS A 117 -8.26 -0.85 24.89
N LEU A 118 -7.66 -1.98 24.48
CA LEU A 118 -8.31 -3.28 24.47
C LEU A 118 -8.39 -3.82 25.90
N TYR A 119 -7.25 -4.24 26.47
CA TYR A 119 -7.20 -4.73 27.83
C TYR A 119 -5.80 -4.55 28.46
N SER A 120 -5.27 -3.32 28.39
CA SER A 120 -3.91 -3.01 28.85
C SER A 120 -3.69 -3.37 30.34
N PRO A 121 -2.52 -3.97 30.67
CA PRO A 121 -2.14 -4.23 32.06
C PRO A 121 -1.79 -2.96 32.83
N ASP A 122 -1.32 -1.92 32.14
CA ASP A 122 -0.66 -0.75 32.73
C ASP A 122 -1.63 0.14 33.51
N SER A 123 -2.88 0.23 33.08
CA SER A 123 -3.89 1.02 33.79
C SER A 123 -5.31 0.53 33.55
N ALA A 124 -6.21 0.81 34.51
CA ALA A 124 -7.64 0.57 34.33
C ALA A 124 -8.23 1.37 33.14
N ARG A 125 -7.65 2.53 32.80
CA ARG A 125 -8.09 3.34 31.65
C ARG A 125 -7.81 2.68 30.30
N GLY A 126 -6.86 1.74 30.22
CA GLY A 126 -6.56 0.98 29.01
C GLY A 126 -7.41 -0.29 28.84
N ARG A 127 -8.40 -0.52 29.72
CA ARG A 127 -9.27 -1.71 29.72
C ARG A 127 -10.68 -1.37 29.24
N LEU A 128 -10.77 -0.77 28.05
CA LEU A 128 -12.04 -0.30 27.47
C LEU A 128 -12.66 -1.32 26.50
N GLY A 129 -11.92 -2.36 26.11
CA GLY A 129 -12.36 -3.33 25.12
C GLY A 129 -12.38 -2.78 23.69
N LEU A 130 -11.55 -1.76 23.40
CA LEU A 130 -11.51 -1.07 22.12
C LEU A 130 -10.29 -1.48 21.29
N LEU A 131 -10.51 -1.67 19.99
CA LEU A 131 -9.49 -1.69 18.95
C LEU A 131 -9.54 -0.37 18.19
N GLU A 132 -8.39 0.25 17.98
CA GLU A 132 -8.28 1.43 17.13
C GLU A 132 -7.58 1.05 15.82
N LEU A 133 -8.29 1.17 14.70
CA LEU A 133 -7.72 1.00 13.36
C LEU A 133 -7.07 2.31 12.92
N ARG A 134 -5.75 2.40 13.08
CA ARG A 134 -4.99 3.64 12.83
C ARG A 134 -4.57 3.81 11.37
N GLY A 135 -4.71 2.76 10.57
CA GLY A 135 -4.41 2.79 9.13
C GLY A 135 -5.47 3.49 8.26
N PHE A 136 -6.57 3.97 8.86
CA PHE A 136 -7.64 4.67 8.13
C PHE A 136 -7.52 6.19 8.31
N GLU A 137 -7.23 6.90 7.23
CA GLU A 137 -7.31 8.36 7.19
C GLU A 137 -8.76 8.82 6.97
N MET A 138 -9.08 10.00 7.51
CA MET A 138 -10.37 10.65 7.28
C MET A 138 -10.52 10.99 5.78
N PRO A 139 -11.52 10.43 5.09
CA PRO A 139 -11.69 10.70 3.66
C PRO A 139 -12.28 12.10 3.44
N PRO A 140 -12.11 12.67 2.23
CA PRO A 140 -12.53 14.04 1.92
C PRO A 140 -14.06 14.21 1.86
N HIS A 141 -14.84 13.12 1.91
CA HIS A 141 -16.29 13.16 1.76
C HIS A 141 -16.99 12.17 2.71
N HIS A 142 -18.09 12.59 3.35
CA HIS A 142 -18.82 11.77 4.32
C HIS A 142 -19.34 10.44 3.74
N ARG A 143 -19.72 10.39 2.45
CA ARG A 143 -20.12 9.13 1.79
C ARG A 143 -18.98 8.12 1.71
N MET A 144 -17.75 8.58 1.49
CA MET A 144 -16.57 7.71 1.57
C MET A 144 -16.40 7.19 3.02
N ALA A 145 -16.54 8.06 4.03
CA ALA A 145 -16.46 7.63 5.43
C ALA A 145 -17.51 6.55 5.78
N MET A 146 -18.72 6.65 5.20
CA MET A 146 -19.75 5.61 5.34
C MET A 146 -19.34 4.29 4.69
N VAL A 147 -18.70 4.31 3.51
CA VAL A 147 -18.21 3.09 2.84
C VAL A 147 -17.09 2.43 3.65
N GLN A 148 -16.12 3.19 4.18
CA GLN A 148 -15.10 2.67 5.10
C GLN A 148 -15.72 2.01 6.34
N SER A 149 -16.71 2.68 6.94
CA SER A 149 -17.42 2.16 8.11
C SER A 149 -18.19 0.87 7.77
N LEU A 150 -18.85 0.83 6.61
CA LEU A 150 -19.58 -0.34 6.12
C LEU A 150 -18.63 -1.51 5.86
N LEU A 151 -17.48 -1.27 5.25
CA LEU A 151 -16.46 -2.28 4.98
C LEU A 151 -16.00 -2.94 6.29
N VAL A 152 -15.55 -2.14 7.26
CA VAL A 152 -15.07 -2.65 8.55
C VAL A 152 -16.19 -3.39 9.30
N ARG A 153 -17.41 -2.84 9.32
CA ARG A 153 -18.55 -3.49 9.98
C ARG A 153 -18.95 -4.81 9.32
N SER A 154 -18.87 -4.90 8.00
CA SER A 154 -19.18 -6.12 7.26
C SER A 154 -18.16 -7.21 7.57
N LEU A 155 -16.86 -6.87 7.57
CA LEU A 155 -15.78 -7.79 7.95
C LEU A 155 -15.92 -8.26 9.41
N VAL A 156 -16.18 -7.35 10.34
CA VAL A 156 -16.41 -7.72 11.76
C VAL A 156 -17.63 -8.63 11.91
N SER A 157 -18.74 -8.32 11.22
CA SER A 157 -19.93 -9.16 11.25
C SER A 157 -19.67 -10.54 10.65
N TRP A 158 -18.96 -10.60 9.52
CA TRP A 158 -18.61 -11.86 8.87
C TRP A 158 -17.76 -12.72 9.78
N PHE A 159 -16.66 -12.18 10.32
CA PHE A 159 -15.72 -12.91 11.15
C PHE A 159 -16.30 -13.31 12.51
N TRP A 160 -17.30 -12.59 13.00
CA TRP A 160 -18.04 -12.97 14.20
C TRP A 160 -18.82 -14.28 14.01
N GLU A 161 -19.54 -14.39 12.91
CA GLU A 161 -20.31 -15.58 12.54
C GLU A 161 -19.40 -16.73 12.09
N GLN A 162 -18.40 -16.41 11.27
CA GLN A 162 -17.49 -17.38 10.66
C GLN A 162 -16.03 -16.88 10.78
N PRO A 163 -15.27 -17.35 11.77
CA PRO A 163 -13.89 -16.94 11.97
C PRO A 163 -13.02 -17.19 10.74
N TYR A 164 -12.26 -16.18 10.33
CA TYR A 164 -11.37 -16.30 9.19
C TYR A 164 -10.07 -16.98 9.59
N ARG A 165 -9.85 -18.20 9.09
CA ARG A 165 -8.66 -19.00 9.37
C ARG A 165 -7.87 -19.25 8.09
N ALA A 166 -6.71 -18.62 7.98
CA ALA A 166 -5.79 -18.82 6.88
C ALA A 166 -4.33 -18.64 7.33
N ARG A 167 -3.39 -19.18 6.55
CA ARG A 167 -1.96 -18.94 6.78
C ARG A 167 -1.59 -17.50 6.44
N LEU A 168 -0.66 -16.91 7.18
CA LEU A 168 -0.10 -15.60 6.84
C LEU A 168 0.76 -15.68 5.58
N ILE A 169 0.72 -14.65 4.74
CA ILE A 169 1.45 -14.59 3.47
C ILE A 169 2.81 -13.92 3.70
N ARG A 170 3.90 -14.58 3.29
CA ARG A 170 5.23 -13.98 3.28
C ARG A 170 5.40 -13.12 2.03
N HIS A 171 4.87 -11.89 2.06
CA HIS A 171 4.92 -10.96 0.93
C HIS A 171 6.36 -10.60 0.50
N GLY A 172 7.30 -10.57 1.45
CA GLY A 172 8.69 -10.22 1.17
C GLY A 172 8.82 -8.85 0.50
N ALA A 173 9.66 -8.76 -0.53
CA ALA A 173 9.89 -7.53 -1.28
C ALA A 173 8.63 -6.98 -1.98
N ASP A 174 7.63 -7.82 -2.27
CA ASP A 174 6.42 -7.40 -2.96
C ASP A 174 5.56 -6.45 -2.11
N LEU A 175 5.67 -6.51 -0.78
CA LEU A 175 4.89 -5.66 0.14
C LEU A 175 5.13 -4.17 -0.13
N HIS A 176 6.39 -3.76 -0.25
CA HIS A 176 6.79 -2.40 -0.63
C HIS A 176 7.11 -2.24 -2.12
N GLY A 177 6.91 -3.32 -2.88
CA GLY A 177 7.05 -3.41 -4.31
C GLY A 177 5.71 -3.24 -5.02
N LYS A 178 5.17 -4.36 -5.49
CA LYS A 178 3.93 -4.41 -6.29
C LYS A 178 2.71 -3.93 -5.53
N TYR A 179 2.60 -4.21 -4.22
CA TYR A 179 1.46 -3.79 -3.40
C TYR A 179 1.45 -2.30 -3.07
N LEU A 180 2.40 -1.52 -3.60
CA LEU A 180 2.33 -0.06 -3.57
C LEU A 180 1.94 0.53 -4.93
N LEU A 181 1.66 -0.31 -5.93
CA LEU A 181 1.20 0.10 -7.23
C LEU A 181 -0.33 0.00 -7.34
N PRO A 182 -0.98 0.95 -8.05
CA PRO A 182 -2.44 1.00 -8.23
C PRO A 182 -3.04 -0.33 -8.69
N HIS A 183 -2.44 -0.99 -9.69
CA HIS A 183 -3.00 -2.21 -10.29
C HIS A 183 -3.25 -3.30 -9.23
N TYR A 184 -2.25 -3.59 -8.42
CA TYR A 184 -2.32 -4.67 -7.44
C TYR A 184 -3.22 -4.31 -6.26
N ILE A 185 -3.23 -3.05 -5.82
CA ILE A 185 -4.11 -2.62 -4.72
C ILE A 185 -5.57 -2.58 -5.14
N ILE A 186 -5.86 -2.14 -6.36
CA ILE A 186 -7.22 -2.15 -6.91
C ILE A 186 -7.72 -3.59 -7.08
N ALA A 187 -6.88 -4.50 -7.57
CA ALA A 187 -7.22 -5.91 -7.69
C ALA A 187 -7.46 -6.57 -6.31
N ASP A 188 -6.60 -6.28 -5.33
CA ASP A 188 -6.68 -6.83 -3.98
C ASP A 188 -7.96 -6.35 -3.26
N ILE A 189 -8.29 -5.06 -3.30
CA ILE A 189 -9.54 -4.56 -2.69
C ILE A 189 -10.79 -5.05 -3.42
N ALA A 190 -10.72 -5.25 -4.74
CA ALA A 190 -11.82 -5.82 -5.50
C ALA A 190 -12.09 -7.28 -5.08
N SER A 191 -11.03 -8.04 -4.75
CA SER A 191 -11.14 -9.39 -4.21
C SER A 191 -11.80 -9.38 -2.83
N VAL A 192 -11.44 -8.43 -1.95
CA VAL A 192 -12.13 -8.26 -0.66
C VAL A 192 -13.63 -7.98 -0.83
N ALA A 193 -13.99 -7.12 -1.79
CA ALA A 193 -15.40 -6.83 -2.09
C ALA A 193 -16.14 -8.07 -2.63
N GLU A 194 -15.46 -8.90 -3.43
CA GLU A 194 -16.00 -10.17 -3.91
C GLU A 194 -16.23 -11.18 -2.79
N GLU A 195 -15.23 -11.40 -1.93
CA GLU A 195 -15.34 -12.30 -0.78
C GLU A 195 -16.45 -11.87 0.19
N LEU A 196 -16.66 -10.56 0.39
CA LEU A 196 -17.80 -10.05 1.16
C LEU A 196 -19.15 -10.44 0.54
N ARG A 197 -19.28 -10.37 -0.79
CA ARG A 197 -20.50 -10.80 -1.50
C ARG A 197 -20.71 -12.30 -1.39
N GLU A 198 -19.66 -13.09 -1.50
CA GLU A 198 -19.71 -14.55 -1.29
C GLU A 198 -20.13 -14.89 0.15
N ALA A 199 -19.69 -14.10 1.13
CA ALA A 199 -20.11 -14.20 2.52
C ALA A 199 -21.54 -13.67 2.80
N GLY A 200 -22.26 -13.21 1.78
CA GLY A 200 -23.65 -12.75 1.90
C GLY A 200 -23.82 -11.25 2.20
N TYR A 201 -22.75 -10.46 2.16
CA TYR A 201 -22.80 -9.01 2.30
C TYR A 201 -22.79 -8.37 0.90
N PRO A 202 -23.86 -7.69 0.45
CA PRO A 202 -23.94 -7.11 -0.90
C PRO A 202 -23.09 -5.85 -1.02
N PHE A 203 -21.77 -6.00 -0.92
CA PHE A 203 -20.78 -4.93 -1.00
C PHE A 203 -20.40 -4.71 -2.47
N ASP A 204 -20.87 -3.61 -3.04
CA ASP A 204 -20.58 -3.25 -4.43
C ASP A 204 -19.14 -2.75 -4.56
N THR A 205 -18.37 -3.36 -5.46
CA THR A 205 -16.99 -2.96 -5.74
C THR A 205 -16.91 -1.51 -6.20
N ALA A 206 -17.91 -0.99 -6.93
CA ALA A 206 -17.92 0.38 -7.44
C ALA A 206 -17.95 1.45 -6.33
N TRP A 207 -18.34 1.08 -5.10
CA TRP A 207 -18.25 2.00 -3.96
C TRP A 207 -16.81 2.36 -3.58
N LEU A 208 -15.82 1.61 -4.06
CA LEU A 208 -14.40 1.83 -3.83
C LEU A 208 -13.75 2.75 -4.87
N ASP A 209 -14.39 3.01 -6.01
CA ASP A 209 -13.84 3.83 -7.10
C ASP A 209 -13.39 5.24 -6.65
N PRO A 210 -14.14 5.95 -5.79
CA PRO A 210 -13.67 7.24 -5.29
C PRO A 210 -12.37 7.15 -4.48
N PHE A 211 -12.12 6.03 -3.78
CA PHE A 211 -10.88 5.82 -3.03
C PHE A 211 -9.72 5.55 -3.96
N THR A 212 -9.92 4.72 -4.99
CA THR A 212 -8.87 4.36 -5.94
C THR A 212 -8.46 5.57 -6.77
N GLU A 213 -9.41 6.38 -7.24
CA GLU A 213 -9.13 7.63 -7.96
C GLU A 213 -8.49 8.70 -7.06
N PHE A 214 -8.92 8.81 -5.81
CA PHE A 214 -8.30 9.74 -4.85
C PHE A 214 -6.88 9.33 -4.47
N ARG A 215 -6.65 8.03 -4.24
CA ARG A 215 -5.35 7.49 -3.81
C ARG A 215 -4.34 7.43 -4.95
N PHE A 216 -4.80 7.10 -6.17
CA PHE A 216 -3.99 6.84 -7.35
C PHE A 216 -4.46 7.69 -8.54
N PRO A 217 -4.32 9.03 -8.46
CA PRO A 217 -4.81 9.92 -9.49
C PRO A 217 -4.11 9.65 -10.83
N ARG A 218 -4.88 9.68 -11.92
CA ARG A 218 -4.34 9.64 -13.28
C ARG A 218 -3.54 10.91 -13.56
N LEU A 219 -2.29 10.72 -13.97
CA LEU A 219 -1.36 11.79 -14.31
C LEU A 219 -1.46 12.15 -15.80
N GLY A 220 -1.71 11.15 -16.65
CA GLY A 220 -1.93 11.37 -18.08
C GLY A 220 -1.96 10.07 -18.88
N THR A 221 -2.36 10.17 -20.14
CA THR A 221 -2.45 9.06 -21.09
C THR A 221 -1.98 9.52 -22.47
N VAL A 222 -1.28 8.66 -23.19
CA VAL A 222 -0.90 8.87 -24.59
C VAL A 222 -1.15 7.61 -25.41
N GLN A 223 -1.68 7.77 -26.63
CA GLN A 223 -1.82 6.68 -27.59
C GLN A 223 -0.65 6.75 -28.57
N ILE A 224 0.12 5.67 -28.68
CA ILE A 224 1.23 5.55 -29.63
C ILE A 224 0.98 4.28 -30.43
N ARG A 225 0.59 4.45 -31.70
CA ARG A 225 0.17 3.33 -32.56
C ARG A 225 -0.97 2.54 -31.89
N ASP A 226 -0.82 1.24 -31.73
CA ASP A 226 -1.73 0.29 -31.10
C ASP A 226 -1.54 0.16 -29.58
N GLN A 227 -0.67 0.97 -28.96
CA GLN A 227 -0.38 0.93 -27.53
C GLN A 227 -0.86 2.19 -26.82
N GLU A 228 -1.69 2.01 -25.80
CA GLU A 228 -2.08 3.04 -24.83
C GLU A 228 -1.09 3.01 -23.65
N ILE A 229 -0.50 4.16 -23.33
CA ILE A 229 0.36 4.33 -22.16
C ILE A 229 -0.34 5.26 -21.17
N GLU A 230 -0.65 4.76 -19.97
CA GLU A 230 -1.26 5.51 -18.88
C GLU A 230 -0.31 5.62 -17.68
N LEU A 231 -0.22 6.83 -17.12
CA LEU A 231 0.51 7.10 -15.88
C LEU A 231 -0.47 7.38 -14.73
N ARG A 232 -0.26 6.71 -13.61
CA ARG A 232 -0.95 6.98 -12.34
C ARG A 232 0.05 7.20 -11.21
N GLY A 233 -0.28 8.09 -10.29
CA GLY A 233 0.46 8.19 -9.03
C GLY A 233 0.42 6.85 -8.29
N ALA A 234 1.53 6.46 -7.67
CA ALA A 234 1.64 5.24 -6.86
C ALA A 234 2.12 5.58 -5.44
N ILE A 235 2.08 4.60 -4.55
CA ILE A 235 2.51 4.80 -3.17
C ILE A 235 4.03 4.70 -3.09
N GLU A 236 4.64 5.65 -2.42
CA GLU A 236 6.05 5.60 -2.04
C GLU A 236 6.14 5.76 -0.52
N PRO A 237 6.72 4.78 0.22
CA PRO A 237 6.95 4.92 1.64
C PRO A 237 7.98 6.02 1.87
N TRP A 238 7.63 7.02 2.67
CA TRP A 238 8.61 8.01 3.09
C TRP A 238 9.32 7.51 4.33
N ASN A 239 10.63 7.26 4.20
CA ASN A 239 11.41 6.73 5.30
C ASN A 239 11.78 7.84 6.28
N THR A 240 11.71 7.52 7.57
CA THR A 240 12.27 8.39 8.61
C THR A 240 13.81 8.39 8.50
N LEU A 241 14.41 9.58 8.49
CA LEU A 241 15.86 9.79 8.45
C LEU A 241 16.50 9.65 9.84
N GLY A 242 17.83 9.73 9.87
CA GLY A 242 18.58 9.80 11.13
C GLY A 242 18.17 11.01 11.98
N GLU A 243 18.47 10.95 13.27
CA GLU A 243 18.22 12.07 14.19
C GLU A 243 19.09 13.27 13.84
N GLU A 244 18.48 14.44 13.83
CA GLU A 244 19.15 15.72 13.69
C GLU A 244 18.89 16.57 14.94
N ALA A 245 19.94 17.22 15.44
CA ALA A 245 19.80 18.19 16.53
C ALA A 245 19.09 19.44 16.02
N THR A 246 18.05 19.86 16.74
CA THR A 246 17.32 21.12 16.50
C THR A 246 17.54 22.07 17.65
N GLY A 247 17.17 23.35 17.48
CA GLY A 247 17.32 24.35 18.54
C GLY A 247 16.55 24.03 19.84
N THR A 248 15.61 23.07 19.81
CA THR A 248 14.77 22.69 20.95
C THR A 248 14.84 21.19 21.31
N GLY A 249 15.71 20.40 20.68
CA GLY A 249 15.84 18.97 20.96
C GLY A 249 16.40 18.17 19.79
N THR A 250 15.83 17.01 19.53
CA THR A 250 16.12 16.19 18.34
C THR A 250 14.87 16.03 17.50
N ALA A 251 15.03 16.03 16.17
CA ALA A 251 13.97 15.73 15.22
C ALA A 251 14.42 14.63 14.29
N ARG A 252 13.45 13.90 13.72
CA ARG A 252 13.69 12.97 12.62
C ARG A 252 12.85 13.43 11.44
N TYR A 253 13.52 13.86 10.38
CA TYR A 253 12.86 14.22 9.13
C TYR A 253 12.40 12.97 8.40
N VAL A 254 11.47 13.17 7.47
CA VAL A 254 10.94 12.11 6.61
C VAL A 254 11.39 12.43 5.19
N ASP A 255 11.96 11.43 4.50
CA ASP A 255 12.45 11.62 3.14
C ASP A 255 11.29 11.69 2.15
N SER A 256 10.80 12.91 1.92
CA SER A 256 9.75 13.22 0.94
C SER A 256 10.31 13.52 -0.45
N SER A 257 11.59 13.22 -0.71
CA SER A 257 12.25 13.57 -1.97
C SER A 257 12.00 12.56 -3.09
N ILE A 258 11.48 11.38 -2.73
CA ILE A 258 11.22 10.26 -3.62
C ILE A 258 9.72 10.14 -3.86
N GLU A 259 9.38 9.92 -5.13
CA GLU A 259 8.02 9.64 -5.56
C GLU A 259 7.99 8.36 -6.39
N ARG A 260 6.79 7.81 -6.56
CA ARG A 260 6.53 6.63 -7.37
C ARG A 260 5.34 6.86 -8.28
N VAL A 261 5.45 6.38 -9.51
CA VAL A 261 4.33 6.27 -10.45
C VAL A 261 4.20 4.84 -10.92
N GLN A 262 3.00 4.44 -11.32
CA GLN A 262 2.79 3.24 -12.14
C GLN A 262 2.57 3.68 -13.58
N VAL A 263 3.24 2.98 -14.49
CA VAL A 263 2.88 3.00 -15.91
C VAL A 263 2.11 1.73 -16.25
N ARG A 264 1.00 1.89 -16.96
CA ARG A 264 0.24 0.82 -17.59
C ARG A 264 0.39 0.95 -19.10
N VAL A 265 0.72 -0.14 -19.77
CA VAL A 265 0.72 -0.26 -21.22
C VAL A 265 -0.36 -1.25 -21.62
N ALA A 266 -1.31 -0.83 -22.45
CA ALA A 266 -2.36 -1.69 -22.99
C ALA A 266 -2.30 -1.74 -24.52
N GLY A 267 -2.50 -2.93 -25.08
CA GLY A 267 -2.31 -3.22 -26.50
C GLY A 267 -0.85 -3.58 -26.84
N GLY A 268 -0.60 -3.93 -28.10
CA GLY A 268 0.71 -4.32 -28.61
C GLY A 268 1.29 -5.58 -27.93
N ASP A 269 1.06 -6.74 -28.52
CA ASP A 269 1.62 -8.02 -28.06
C ASP A 269 3.02 -8.33 -28.63
N ASP A 270 3.64 -7.38 -29.33
CA ASP A 270 4.92 -7.56 -29.99
C ASP A 270 6.10 -7.08 -29.10
N ASP A 271 7.06 -7.99 -28.86
CA ASP A 271 8.32 -7.73 -28.15
C ASP A 271 9.25 -6.75 -28.90
N ARG A 272 8.86 -6.33 -30.10
CA ARG A 272 9.54 -5.28 -30.87
C ARG A 272 9.66 -3.95 -30.12
N TYR A 273 8.67 -3.59 -29.31
CA TYR A 273 8.63 -2.29 -28.65
C TYR A 273 9.05 -2.38 -27.17
N VAL A 274 9.97 -1.50 -26.79
CA VAL A 274 10.41 -1.35 -25.40
C VAL A 274 10.06 0.05 -24.92
N LEU A 275 9.28 0.12 -23.85
CA LEU A 275 9.06 1.37 -23.15
C LEU A 275 10.30 1.72 -22.32
N THR A 276 10.76 2.96 -22.43
CA THR A 276 11.82 3.50 -21.58
C THR A 276 11.33 4.72 -20.80
N CYS A 277 11.94 4.97 -19.64
CA CYS A 277 11.79 6.20 -18.85
C CYS A 277 13.19 6.79 -18.65
N ASN A 278 13.40 8.04 -19.09
CA ASN A 278 14.71 8.71 -19.10
C ASN A 278 15.81 7.84 -19.74
N GLY A 279 15.45 7.12 -20.81
CA GLY A 279 16.33 6.21 -21.54
C GLY A 279 16.64 4.88 -20.85
N PHE A 280 16.08 4.62 -19.67
CA PHE A 280 16.18 3.31 -19.00
C PHE A 280 14.97 2.43 -19.34
N PRO A 281 15.16 1.15 -19.70
CA PRO A 281 14.05 0.24 -19.96
C PRO A 281 13.13 0.10 -18.74
N VAL A 282 11.83 0.14 -18.99
CA VAL A 282 10.81 -0.08 -17.96
C VAL A 282 10.51 -1.59 -17.86
N PRO A 283 10.63 -2.22 -16.68
CA PRO A 283 10.45 -3.67 -16.51
C PRO A 283 8.96 -4.04 -16.43
N LEU A 284 8.22 -3.86 -17.53
CA LEU A 284 6.79 -4.17 -17.63
C LEU A 284 6.51 -5.65 -17.34
N ARG A 285 5.48 -5.92 -16.53
CA ARG A 285 4.97 -7.27 -16.23
C ARG A 285 3.51 -7.38 -16.62
N GLY A 286 3.12 -8.53 -17.16
CA GLY A 286 1.73 -8.82 -17.49
C GLY A 286 0.83 -8.84 -16.25
N THR A 287 -0.41 -8.39 -16.42
CA THR A 287 -1.41 -8.33 -15.34
C THR A 287 -2.32 -9.55 -15.27
N GLY A 288 -2.13 -10.52 -16.18
CA GLY A 288 -3.06 -11.62 -16.41
C GLY A 288 -4.17 -11.29 -17.42
N ARG A 289 -4.34 -10.00 -17.78
CA ARG A 289 -5.17 -9.57 -18.91
C ARG A 289 -4.33 -9.52 -20.18
N ALA A 290 -4.87 -10.05 -21.27
CA ALA A 290 -4.18 -10.05 -22.57
C ALA A 290 -3.87 -8.61 -23.01
N GLY A 291 -2.64 -8.38 -23.48
CA GLY A 291 -2.17 -7.08 -23.92
C GLY A 291 -2.03 -6.02 -22.82
N GLU A 292 -2.17 -6.33 -21.53
CA GLU A 292 -2.02 -5.36 -20.43
C GLU A 292 -0.78 -5.67 -19.58
N ARG A 293 0.09 -4.67 -19.43
CA ARG A 293 1.31 -4.76 -18.63
C ARG A 293 1.48 -3.52 -17.75
N VAL A 294 2.08 -3.70 -16.57
CA VAL A 294 2.35 -2.61 -15.63
C VAL A 294 3.76 -2.67 -15.07
N ALA A 295 4.29 -1.51 -14.68
CA ALA A 295 5.51 -1.39 -13.89
C ALA A 295 5.45 -0.15 -12.99
N GLY A 296 6.17 -0.19 -11.88
CA GLY A 296 6.44 0.99 -11.06
C GLY A 296 7.72 1.69 -11.48
N ILE A 297 7.73 3.01 -11.37
CA ILE A 297 8.92 3.84 -11.56
C ILE A 297 9.11 4.68 -10.31
N ARG A 298 10.24 4.49 -9.65
CA ARG A 298 10.67 5.20 -8.46
C ARG A 298 11.76 6.19 -8.84
N PHE A 299 11.59 7.44 -8.45
CA PHE A 299 12.43 8.52 -8.93
C PHE A 299 12.58 9.63 -7.90
N ARG A 300 13.66 10.39 -8.00
CA ARG A 300 13.87 11.58 -7.18
C ARG A 300 13.10 12.75 -7.77
N ALA A 301 12.04 13.17 -7.09
CA ALA A 301 11.23 14.31 -7.45
C ALA A 301 11.86 15.64 -6.97
N TRP A 302 12.51 15.61 -5.80
CA TRP A 302 13.08 16.80 -5.15
C TRP A 302 14.49 16.54 -4.59
N GLN A 303 15.23 17.60 -4.29
CA GLN A 303 16.57 17.50 -3.71
C GLN A 303 16.70 18.37 -2.45
N PRO A 304 15.99 18.04 -1.36
CA PRO A 304 16.17 18.72 -0.08
C PRO A 304 17.56 18.40 0.49
N PRO A 305 18.11 19.26 1.35
CA PRO A 305 19.41 19.03 1.99
C PRO A 305 19.41 17.77 2.88
N SER A 306 18.30 17.47 3.55
CA SER A 306 18.08 16.24 4.32
C SER A 306 17.24 15.25 3.51
N ALA A 307 17.88 14.22 2.98
CA ALA A 307 17.26 13.08 2.30
C ALA A 307 18.23 11.89 2.27
N LEU A 308 17.73 10.70 1.96
CA LEU A 308 18.60 9.60 1.58
C LEU A 308 19.32 9.99 0.29
N HIS A 309 20.65 9.98 0.29
CA HIS A 309 21.50 10.34 -0.86
C HIS A 309 21.24 11.76 -1.42
N PRO A 310 21.53 12.83 -0.63
CA PRO A 310 21.17 14.21 -0.98
C PRO A 310 21.92 14.75 -2.20
N THR A 311 23.03 14.13 -2.60
CA THR A 311 23.85 14.53 -3.76
C THR A 311 23.34 13.97 -5.09
N ILE A 312 22.42 13.02 -5.06
CA ILE A 312 21.78 12.50 -6.27
C ILE A 312 20.81 13.57 -6.80
N SER A 313 20.98 14.01 -8.05
CA SER A 313 20.13 15.03 -8.68
C SER A 313 18.69 14.54 -8.92
N ILE A 314 17.75 15.47 -9.12
CA ILE A 314 16.37 15.12 -9.50
C ILE A 314 16.31 14.38 -10.85
N ASP A 315 15.28 13.53 -11.00
CA ASP A 315 15.02 12.75 -12.22
C ASP A 315 13.92 13.37 -13.11
N THR A 316 13.21 14.40 -12.62
CA THR A 316 12.16 15.10 -13.38
C THR A 316 12.74 16.11 -14.37
N PRO A 317 12.16 16.28 -15.58
CA PRO A 317 10.97 15.58 -16.08
C PRO A 317 11.24 14.09 -16.40
N LEU A 318 10.20 13.28 -16.23
CA LEU A 318 10.19 11.88 -16.67
C LEU A 318 9.79 11.84 -18.14
N THR A 319 10.71 11.46 -19.02
CA THR A 319 10.47 11.29 -20.45
C THR A 319 10.27 9.82 -20.77
N PHE A 320 9.11 9.49 -21.32
CA PHE A 320 8.73 8.15 -21.74
C PHE A 320 8.88 8.03 -23.24
N ASP A 321 9.57 6.99 -23.70
CA ASP A 321 9.77 6.70 -25.12
C ASP A 321 9.36 5.26 -25.42
N LEU A 322 8.51 5.07 -26.42
CA LEU A 322 8.23 3.76 -27.00
C LEU A 322 9.24 3.49 -28.11
N VAL A 323 10.24 2.65 -27.82
CA VAL A 323 11.38 2.41 -28.70
C VAL A 323 11.10 1.21 -29.60
N ASP A 324 11.17 1.42 -30.91
CA ASP A 324 11.20 0.36 -31.91
C ASP A 324 12.62 -0.22 -31.98
N THR A 325 12.81 -1.41 -31.42
CA THR A 325 14.12 -2.07 -31.31
C THR A 325 14.68 -2.55 -32.65
N VAL A 326 13.84 -2.69 -33.68
CA VAL A 326 14.27 -3.08 -35.03
C VAL A 326 14.85 -1.89 -35.78
N ASN A 327 14.18 -0.74 -35.70
CA ASN A 327 14.62 0.48 -36.38
C ASN A 327 15.56 1.36 -35.53
N GLY A 328 15.71 1.06 -34.23
CA GLY A 328 16.53 1.81 -33.30
C GLY A 328 16.08 3.27 -33.14
N ARG A 329 14.77 3.52 -33.03
CA ARG A 329 14.23 4.89 -32.83
C ARG A 329 12.98 4.89 -31.98
N SER A 330 12.73 6.00 -31.29
CA SER A 330 11.44 6.25 -30.63
C SER A 330 10.34 6.44 -31.69
N VAL A 331 9.18 5.84 -31.47
CA VAL A 331 7.99 5.97 -32.33
C VAL A 331 6.90 6.86 -31.73
N GLY A 332 7.15 7.40 -30.54
CA GLY A 332 6.26 8.26 -29.78
C GLY A 332 6.59 8.20 -28.29
N GLY A 333 5.97 9.09 -27.50
CA GLY A 333 6.25 9.16 -26.07
C GLY A 333 5.42 10.22 -25.35
N ALA A 334 5.76 10.45 -24.09
CA ALA A 334 5.16 11.50 -23.27
C ALA A 334 6.13 11.98 -22.20
N THR A 335 5.92 13.19 -21.72
CA THR A 335 6.71 13.78 -20.64
C THR A 335 5.82 14.06 -19.43
N TYR A 336 6.30 13.73 -18.24
CA TYR A 336 5.67 14.10 -16.97
C TYR A 336 6.60 14.97 -16.12
N HIS A 337 6.04 16.05 -15.58
CA HIS A 337 6.74 16.99 -14.71
C HIS A 337 6.20 16.91 -13.28
N VAL A 338 7.08 16.90 -12.28
CA VAL A 338 6.66 16.98 -10.86
C VAL A 338 6.06 18.34 -10.54
N VAL A 339 6.66 19.40 -11.11
CA VAL A 339 6.25 20.79 -10.98
C VAL A 339 5.73 21.32 -12.32
N HIS A 340 5.29 22.57 -12.34
CA HIS A 340 4.91 23.23 -13.59
C HIS A 340 6.06 23.15 -14.62
N PRO A 341 5.82 22.83 -15.91
CA PRO A 341 6.87 22.65 -16.92
C PRO A 341 7.86 23.81 -17.03
N GLY A 342 7.39 25.04 -16.81
CA GLY A 342 8.24 26.24 -16.72
C GLY A 342 9.11 26.36 -15.46
N GLY A 343 9.24 25.31 -14.63
CA GLY A 343 10.06 25.29 -13.42
C GLY A 343 9.56 26.18 -12.27
N ARG A 344 8.30 26.63 -12.33
CA ARG A 344 7.73 27.59 -11.38
C ARG A 344 7.11 26.88 -10.18
N ALA A 345 7.50 27.31 -8.98
CA ALA A 345 6.72 27.06 -7.78
C ALA A 345 5.50 28.00 -7.76
N TYR A 346 4.36 27.49 -7.31
CA TYR A 346 3.19 28.34 -7.09
C TYR A 346 3.35 29.07 -5.76
N GLU A 347 3.25 30.41 -5.76
CA GLU A 347 3.36 31.22 -4.54
C GLU A 347 2.22 30.98 -3.54
N ARG A 348 1.06 30.54 -4.03
CA ARG A 348 -0.15 30.34 -3.22
C ARG A 348 -0.77 28.98 -3.49
N PRO A 349 -1.43 28.37 -2.49
CA PRO A 349 -2.32 27.24 -2.70
C PRO A 349 -3.36 27.53 -3.79
N PRO A 350 -3.91 26.51 -4.46
CA PRO A 350 -4.98 26.71 -5.42
C PRO A 350 -6.21 27.29 -4.73
N VAL A 351 -6.90 28.24 -5.36
CA VAL A 351 -8.09 28.90 -4.79
C VAL A 351 -9.29 27.95 -4.71
N ASN A 352 -9.31 26.92 -5.57
CA ASN A 352 -10.36 25.91 -5.62
C ASN A 352 -9.87 24.60 -6.27
N ALA A 353 -10.74 23.59 -6.30
CA ALA A 353 -10.44 22.29 -6.88
C ALA A 353 -10.13 22.34 -8.40
N VAL A 354 -10.80 23.24 -9.13
CA VAL A 354 -10.63 23.40 -10.59
C VAL A 354 -9.24 23.94 -10.93
N GLU A 355 -8.77 24.95 -10.19
CA GLU A 355 -7.40 25.45 -10.35
C GLU A 355 -6.39 24.35 -9.97
N ALA A 356 -6.62 23.64 -8.87
CA ALA A 356 -5.76 22.53 -8.46
C ALA A 356 -5.68 21.45 -9.56
N GLU A 357 -6.80 21.13 -10.21
CA GLU A 357 -6.88 20.18 -11.32
C GLU A 357 -6.15 20.69 -12.56
N SER A 358 -6.37 21.94 -12.96
CA SER A 358 -5.64 22.56 -14.08
C SER A 358 -4.12 22.54 -13.86
N ARG A 359 -3.66 22.88 -12.64
CA ARG A 359 -2.24 22.80 -12.25
C ARG A 359 -1.68 21.36 -12.26
N ARG A 360 -2.51 20.33 -12.11
CA ARG A 360 -2.11 18.92 -12.25
C ARG A 360 -2.09 18.48 -13.70
N ASN A 361 -3.11 18.83 -14.48
CA ASN A 361 -3.22 18.45 -15.88
C ASN A 361 -2.08 19.03 -16.73
N GLY A 362 -1.64 20.26 -16.42
CA GLY A 362 -0.50 20.89 -17.10
C GLY A 362 0.87 20.25 -16.81
N ARG A 363 0.93 19.14 -16.07
CA ARG A 363 2.18 18.41 -15.77
C ARG A 363 2.45 17.27 -16.74
N PHE A 364 1.52 16.93 -17.62
CA PHE A 364 1.69 15.84 -18.57
C PHE A 364 1.59 16.36 -20.00
N GLU A 365 2.57 15.98 -20.82
CA GLU A 365 2.68 16.36 -22.22
C GLU A 365 2.70 15.10 -23.11
N ALA A 366 1.67 14.93 -23.95
CA ALA A 366 1.51 13.73 -24.79
C ALA A 366 2.39 13.72 -26.07
N THR A 367 3.30 14.68 -26.21
CA THR A 367 4.14 14.84 -27.42
C THR A 367 5.64 14.85 -27.11
N GLY A 368 6.04 14.94 -25.84
CA GLY A 368 7.43 15.00 -25.44
C GLY A 368 8.10 13.63 -25.50
N HIS A 369 8.90 13.38 -26.54
CA HIS A 369 9.65 12.14 -26.71
C HIS A 369 11.03 12.41 -27.32
N THR A 370 11.97 11.49 -27.14
CA THR A 370 13.33 11.60 -27.67
C THR A 370 13.32 11.38 -29.19
N THR A 371 13.91 12.30 -29.96
CA THR A 371 14.05 12.17 -31.43
C THR A 371 15.44 11.67 -31.81
N GLY A 372 15.53 10.93 -32.92
CA GLY A 372 16.80 10.46 -33.48
C GLY A 372 17.03 8.96 -33.30
N THR A 373 18.23 8.53 -33.65
CA THR A 373 18.65 7.13 -33.54
C THR A 373 19.08 6.83 -32.10
N LEU A 374 18.62 5.70 -31.59
CA LEU A 374 18.92 5.18 -30.26
C LEU A 374 19.89 4.00 -30.37
N ASP A 375 20.80 3.90 -29.39
CA ASP A 375 21.69 2.75 -29.27
C ASP A 375 20.93 1.54 -28.69
N THR A 376 20.53 0.63 -29.58
CA THR A 376 19.83 -0.60 -29.21
C THR A 376 20.72 -1.60 -28.51
N GLY A 377 22.05 -1.53 -28.69
CA GLY A 377 23.03 -2.33 -27.98
C GLY A 377 23.05 -1.96 -26.49
N LEU A 378 23.17 -0.66 -26.20
CA LEU A 378 23.08 -0.13 -24.84
C LEU A 378 21.73 -0.44 -24.19
N LEU A 379 20.63 -0.37 -24.94
CA LEU A 379 19.30 -0.70 -24.42
C LEU A 379 19.21 -2.18 -23.99
N ARG A 380 19.74 -3.10 -24.81
CA ARG A 380 19.80 -4.54 -24.49
C ARG A 380 20.70 -4.82 -23.30
N GLU A 381 21.84 -4.15 -23.21
CA GLU A 381 22.73 -4.25 -22.06
C GLU A 381 22.02 -3.83 -20.76
N ARG A 382 21.33 -2.69 -20.78
CA ARG A 382 20.55 -2.20 -19.63
C ARG A 382 19.45 -3.17 -19.22
N LEU A 383 18.73 -3.76 -20.19
CA LEU A 383 17.74 -4.80 -19.93
C LEU A 383 18.36 -6.02 -19.24
N ALA A 384 19.51 -6.49 -19.72
CA ALA A 384 20.21 -7.63 -19.14
C ALA A 384 20.67 -7.36 -17.70
N ARG A 385 21.21 -6.17 -17.43
CA ARG A 385 21.62 -5.76 -16.07
C ARG A 385 20.44 -5.66 -15.12
N ALA A 386 19.33 -5.07 -15.56
CA ALA A 386 18.12 -4.96 -14.76
C ALA A 386 17.52 -6.35 -14.44
N ALA A 387 17.64 -7.32 -15.35
CA ALA A 387 17.12 -8.67 -15.14
C ALA A 387 17.85 -9.46 -14.04
N ILE A 388 19.10 -9.11 -13.72
CA ILE A 388 19.91 -9.74 -12.67
C ILE A 388 20.04 -8.87 -11.41
N ASP A 389 19.37 -7.72 -11.37
CA ASP A 389 19.44 -6.82 -10.22
C ASP A 389 18.67 -7.38 -9.02
N ALA A 390 19.16 -7.09 -7.81
CA ALA A 390 18.52 -7.50 -6.56
C ALA A 390 17.33 -6.60 -6.16
N GLY A 391 16.90 -5.68 -7.03
CA GLY A 391 15.77 -4.80 -6.82
C GLY A 391 14.43 -5.55 -6.83
N VAL A 392 13.37 -4.87 -6.36
CA VAL A 392 12.02 -5.41 -6.44
C VAL A 392 11.65 -5.60 -7.92
N PRO A 393 11.20 -6.80 -8.34
CA PRO A 393 10.72 -7.01 -9.69
C PRO A 393 9.65 -6.00 -10.09
N ALA A 394 9.61 -5.66 -11.39
CA ALA A 394 8.65 -4.70 -11.97
C ALA A 394 8.78 -3.25 -11.46
N ILE A 395 9.85 -2.90 -10.74
CA ILE A 395 10.14 -1.52 -10.33
C ILE A 395 11.44 -1.03 -10.97
N LEU A 396 11.34 0.06 -11.74
CA LEU A 396 12.51 0.83 -12.18
C LEU A 396 12.81 1.92 -11.15
N ASP A 397 13.89 1.78 -10.38
CA ASP A 397 14.42 2.88 -9.56
C ASP A 397 15.48 3.65 -10.36
N LEU A 398 15.12 4.85 -10.85
CA LEU A 398 16.00 5.66 -11.70
C LEU A 398 17.31 6.05 -11.00
N ARG A 399 17.29 6.15 -9.66
CA ARG A 399 18.49 6.45 -8.87
C ARG A 399 19.44 5.28 -8.89
N ARG A 400 18.93 4.06 -8.69
CA ARG A 400 19.73 2.83 -8.75
C ARG A 400 20.22 2.56 -10.17
N ALA A 401 19.35 2.71 -11.16
CA ALA A 401 19.68 2.48 -12.56
C ALA A 401 20.86 3.35 -13.04
N ARG A 402 20.89 4.63 -12.64
CA ARG A 402 21.98 5.55 -13.02
C ARG A 402 23.24 5.48 -12.15
N THR A 403 23.22 4.80 -11.01
CA THR A 403 24.35 4.78 -10.06
C THR A 403 24.96 3.39 -9.92
N VAL A 404 24.15 2.36 -9.73
CA VAL A 404 24.58 0.99 -9.45
C VAL A 404 24.69 0.16 -10.73
N LEU A 405 23.74 0.32 -11.67
CA LEU A 405 23.67 -0.49 -12.90
C LEU A 405 24.44 0.15 -14.09
N ARG A 406 25.53 0.86 -13.79
CA ARG A 406 26.34 1.62 -14.76
C ARG A 406 27.20 0.78 -15.68
#